data_AF-A0A7V3EN43-F1
#
_entry.id   AF-A0A7V3EN43-F1
#
_cell.length_a   1.000
_cell.length_b   1.000
_cell.length_c   1.000
_cell.angle_alpha   90.00
_cell.angle_beta   90.00
_cell.angle_gamma   90.00
#
_symmetry.space_group_name_H-M   'P 1'
#
loop_
_entity.id
_entity.type
_entity.pdbx_description
1 polymer ?
#
loop_
_entity_poly.entity_id
_entity_poly.type
_entity_poly.pdbx_seq_one_letter_code
_entity_poly.pdbx_strand_id
1 'polypeptide(L)'
;MRVDVRELHGFTPWYFNLPPQNKGYEVARKQLMDPKGFYAPFGPTTAEQRHPKFSVSYTGHECQWNGPSWPYATSVTLTALANVLNDYPQQAVTAKDYFETLKIYTKSHRLKCEDGTIVPWIDENLNPLTGDWISRTRLKSWKNGTWDAGKGGVERGKDYNHSTYCDLIITGLVGLRPRVDDTVEVNPLLPPDVWDWFCLDGVMYHGRALTILWDKTGNKYGKGKGLRVLADGKEIGVSEELGRLKTALPR
;
A
#
# COMPACT_ATOMS: atom_id res chain seq x y z
N MET A 1 14.66 28.75 2.85
CA MET A 1 15.63 27.77 2.30
C MET A 1 14.83 26.77 1.48
N ARG A 2 15.17 26.55 0.20
CA ARG A 2 14.49 25.59 -0.66
C ARG A 2 15.23 24.27 -0.55
N VAL A 3 14.52 23.19 -0.22
CA VAL A 3 15.07 21.84 -0.23
C VAL A 3 15.03 21.36 -1.69
N ASP A 4 16.18 20.93 -2.22
CA ASP A 4 16.35 20.51 -3.62
C ASP A 4 16.32 18.98 -3.79
N VAL A 5 15.36 18.33 -3.13
CA VAL A 5 15.13 16.89 -3.23
C VAL A 5 13.65 16.58 -3.05
N ARG A 6 13.13 15.62 -3.83
CA ARG A 6 11.83 14.99 -3.59
C ARG A 6 12.04 13.71 -2.79
N GLU A 7 11.39 13.68 -1.64
CA GLU A 7 11.29 12.49 -0.80
C GLU A 7 9.86 11.95 -0.89
N LEU A 8 9.72 10.64 -0.73
CA LEU A 8 8.43 9.96 -0.78
C LEU A 8 7.47 10.52 0.28
N HIS A 9 8.00 10.96 1.42
CA HIS A 9 7.25 11.65 2.47
C HIS A 9 6.59 12.97 2.03
N GLY A 10 7.01 13.56 0.90
CA GLY A 10 6.30 14.68 0.29
C GLY A 10 4.85 14.35 -0.10
N PHE A 11 4.49 13.07 -0.13
CA PHE A 11 3.13 12.58 -0.34
C PHE A 11 2.27 12.51 0.93
N THR A 12 2.86 12.63 2.12
CA THR A 12 2.15 12.57 3.40
C THR A 12 0.99 13.56 3.54
N PRO A 13 1.02 14.80 3.00
CA PRO A 13 -0.11 15.71 3.14
C PRO A 13 -1.46 15.13 2.67
N TRP A 14 -1.47 14.31 1.61
CA TRP A 14 -2.72 13.70 1.11
C TRP A 14 -3.16 12.48 1.94
N TYR A 15 -2.31 11.94 2.81
CA TYR A 15 -2.74 10.96 3.83
C TYR A 15 -3.88 11.55 4.68
N PHE A 16 -3.86 12.86 4.91
CA PHE A 16 -4.82 13.59 5.73
C PHE A 16 -5.78 14.47 4.90
N ASN A 17 -5.81 14.31 3.57
CA ASN A 17 -6.58 15.20 2.69
C ASN A 17 -6.27 16.70 2.89
N LEU A 18 -5.02 17.03 3.24
CA LEU A 18 -4.61 18.39 3.59
C LEU A 18 -4.55 19.35 2.38
N PRO A 19 -3.96 18.97 1.23
CA PRO A 19 -3.90 19.88 0.09
C PRO A 19 -5.30 20.25 -0.41
N PRO A 20 -5.55 21.50 -0.81
CA PRO A 20 -6.84 21.89 -1.39
C PRO A 20 -7.04 21.27 -2.78
N GLN A 21 -8.27 20.87 -3.07
CA GLN A 21 -8.68 20.41 -4.39
C GLN A 21 -8.54 21.52 -5.45
N ASN A 22 -8.48 21.14 -6.73
CA ASN A 22 -8.46 22.06 -7.89
C ASN A 22 -7.28 23.05 -7.92
N LYS A 23 -6.18 22.76 -7.22
CA LYS A 23 -4.92 23.54 -7.33
C LYS A 23 -3.85 22.87 -8.20
N GLY A 24 -4.09 21.62 -8.64
CA GLY A 24 -3.19 20.89 -9.53
C GLY A 24 -1.95 20.30 -8.84
N TYR A 25 -1.91 20.27 -7.50
CA TYR A 25 -0.80 19.71 -6.73
C TYR A 25 -0.62 18.20 -6.96
N GLU A 26 -1.67 17.52 -7.42
CA GLU A 26 -1.71 16.11 -7.74
C GLU A 26 -0.71 15.76 -8.84
N VAL A 27 -0.25 16.72 -9.66
CA VAL A 27 0.82 16.51 -10.64
C VAL A 27 2.10 15.95 -10.01
N ALA A 28 2.37 16.22 -8.72
CA ALA A 28 3.50 15.66 -7.99
C ALA A 28 3.46 14.12 -7.96
N ARG A 29 2.27 13.51 -8.06
CA ARG A 29 2.05 12.06 -8.00
C ARG A 29 2.57 11.32 -9.22
N LYS A 30 2.78 12.00 -10.35
CA LYS A 30 3.45 11.42 -11.52
C LYS A 30 4.85 10.90 -11.18
N GLN A 31 5.49 11.44 -10.13
CA GLN A 31 6.80 10.99 -9.68
C GLN A 31 6.79 9.59 -9.05
N LEU A 32 5.63 9.09 -8.60
CA LEU A 32 5.53 7.75 -8.02
C LEU A 32 5.86 6.66 -9.04
N MET A 33 5.33 6.80 -10.27
CA MET A 33 5.49 5.82 -11.35
C MET A 33 6.62 6.18 -12.32
N ASP A 34 7.38 7.24 -12.06
CA ASP A 34 8.56 7.62 -12.84
C ASP A 34 9.77 6.78 -12.38
N PRO A 35 10.45 6.03 -13.27
CA PRO A 35 11.67 5.27 -12.94
C PRO A 35 12.84 6.13 -12.46
N LYS A 36 12.87 7.42 -12.79
CA LYS A 36 13.82 8.40 -12.24
C LYS A 36 13.29 9.08 -10.98
N GLY A 37 12.00 8.91 -10.68
CA GLY A 37 11.32 9.33 -9.47
C GLY A 37 11.42 8.22 -8.42
N PHE A 38 10.28 7.65 -8.02
CA PHE A 38 10.20 6.67 -6.94
C PHE A 38 9.99 5.23 -7.41
N TYR A 39 9.70 4.99 -8.69
CA TYR A 39 9.28 3.68 -9.19
C TYR A 39 10.43 2.67 -9.22
N ALA A 40 10.29 1.55 -8.51
CA ALA A 40 11.28 0.49 -8.48
C ALA A 40 10.65 -0.91 -8.26
N PRO A 41 11.31 -2.01 -8.67
CA PRO A 41 10.76 -3.37 -8.63
C PRO A 41 10.34 -3.92 -7.26
N PHE A 42 10.89 -3.36 -6.18
CA PHE A 42 10.58 -3.65 -4.77
C PHE A 42 10.38 -2.33 -3.97
N GLY A 43 9.96 -1.30 -4.69
CA GLY A 43 9.75 0.07 -4.20
C GLY A 43 8.29 0.40 -3.90
N PRO A 44 7.96 1.67 -3.64
CA PRO A 44 8.72 2.88 -4.01
C PRO A 44 10.00 3.15 -3.21
N THR A 45 10.92 3.92 -3.78
CA THR A 45 12.11 4.44 -3.07
C THR A 45 11.74 5.58 -2.12
N THR A 46 12.48 5.73 -1.02
CA THR A 46 12.26 6.84 -0.05
C THR A 46 12.69 8.21 -0.57
N ALA A 47 13.66 8.26 -1.48
CA ALA A 47 14.11 9.47 -2.16
C ALA A 47 14.06 9.28 -3.68
N GLU A 48 13.91 10.36 -4.44
CA GLU A 48 13.89 10.27 -5.91
C GLU A 48 15.23 9.75 -6.46
N GLN A 49 15.16 8.78 -7.36
CA GLN A 49 16.33 8.07 -7.88
C GLN A 49 17.29 8.96 -8.68
N ARG A 50 16.79 10.05 -9.27
CA ARG A 50 17.61 11.02 -10.01
C ARG A 50 18.46 11.93 -9.15
N HIS A 51 18.22 12.00 -7.84
CA HIS A 51 18.93 12.95 -7.00
C HIS A 51 20.39 12.49 -6.80
N PRO A 52 21.41 13.37 -6.90
CA PRO A 52 22.82 12.96 -6.84
C PRO A 52 23.25 12.27 -5.53
N LYS A 53 22.48 12.47 -4.45
CA LYS A 53 22.71 11.83 -3.14
C LYS A 53 21.82 10.62 -2.89
N PHE A 54 21.03 10.19 -3.88
CA PHE A 54 20.31 8.93 -3.81
C PHE A 54 21.31 7.79 -3.60
N SER A 55 21.09 6.95 -2.59
CA SER A 55 22.00 5.86 -2.28
C SER A 55 21.27 4.67 -1.69
N VAL A 56 21.70 3.48 -2.09
CA VAL A 56 21.31 2.20 -1.48
C VAL A 56 22.59 1.58 -0.95
N SER A 57 22.88 1.82 0.33
CA SER A 57 24.13 1.41 0.98
C SER A 57 23.95 0.19 1.88
N TYR A 58 24.95 -0.68 1.87
CA TYR A 58 25.11 -1.81 2.79
C TYR A 58 26.20 -1.56 3.83
N THR A 59 26.66 -0.32 3.95
CA THR A 59 27.67 0.11 4.92
C THR A 59 27.16 1.29 5.74
N GLY A 60 27.77 1.50 6.90
CA GLY A 60 27.28 2.49 7.87
C GLY A 60 26.06 1.97 8.62
N HIS A 61 25.09 2.87 8.87
CA HIS A 61 23.86 2.57 9.59
C HIS A 61 22.95 1.64 8.78
N GLU A 62 22.27 0.71 9.44
CA GLU A 62 21.38 -0.28 8.83
C GLU A 62 20.06 0.32 8.33
N CYS A 63 19.49 1.26 9.10
CA CYS A 63 18.21 1.91 8.79
C CYS A 63 18.35 3.22 7.98
N GLN A 64 18.88 3.19 6.75
CA GLN A 64 19.02 4.40 5.91
C GLN A 64 17.73 4.76 5.14
N TRP A 65 17.47 6.05 4.94
CA TRP A 65 16.24 6.62 4.33
C TRP A 65 16.50 7.48 3.08
N ASN A 66 17.73 7.49 2.57
CA ASN A 66 18.15 8.29 1.41
C ASN A 66 18.11 7.51 0.09
N GLY A 67 17.21 6.52 -0.03
CA GLY A 67 17.09 5.69 -1.22
C GLY A 67 16.40 4.34 -1.02
N PRO A 68 16.66 3.57 0.05
CA PRO A 68 15.99 2.30 0.30
C PRO A 68 14.46 2.40 0.26
N SER A 69 13.80 1.31 -0.11
CA SER A 69 12.35 1.19 0.10
C SER A 69 12.10 0.90 1.58
N TRP A 70 11.00 1.44 2.11
CA TRP A 70 10.57 1.21 3.49
C TRP A 70 9.08 0.87 3.50
N PRO A 71 8.67 -0.26 4.10
CA PRO A 71 7.25 -0.60 4.27
C PRO A 71 6.44 0.53 4.91
N TYR A 72 7.02 1.25 5.88
CA TYR A 72 6.39 2.43 6.51
C TYR A 72 6.02 3.48 5.46
N ALA A 73 7.01 3.99 4.70
CA ALA A 73 6.79 5.06 3.74
C ALA A 73 5.90 4.61 2.56
N THR A 74 6.03 3.35 2.14
CA THR A 74 5.17 2.74 1.13
C THR A 74 3.71 2.69 1.60
N SER A 75 3.46 2.29 2.85
CA SER A 75 2.10 2.23 3.39
C SER A 75 1.46 3.62 3.50
N VAL A 76 2.20 4.63 4.00
CA VAL A 76 1.75 6.03 4.02
C VAL A 76 1.45 6.54 2.60
N THR A 77 2.29 6.19 1.62
CA THR A 77 2.10 6.59 0.22
C THR A 77 0.86 5.96 -0.40
N LEU A 78 0.62 4.67 -0.14
CA LEU A 78 -0.55 3.95 -0.65
C LEU A 78 -1.84 4.48 -0.03
N THR A 79 -1.88 4.75 1.28
CA THR A 79 -3.05 5.42 1.90
C THR A 79 -3.29 6.80 1.27
N ALA A 80 -2.24 7.62 1.12
CA ALA A 80 -2.35 8.92 0.48
C ALA A 80 -2.83 8.84 -0.98
N LEU A 81 -2.38 7.83 -1.72
CA LEU A 81 -2.82 7.58 -3.09
C LEU A 81 -4.28 7.15 -3.16
N ALA A 82 -4.73 6.29 -2.25
CA ALA A 82 -6.14 5.90 -2.15
C ALA A 82 -7.03 7.12 -1.86
N ASN A 83 -6.60 8.03 -1.00
CA ASN A 83 -7.30 9.28 -0.74
C ASN A 83 -7.35 10.20 -1.97
N VAL A 84 -6.22 10.39 -2.68
CA VAL A 84 -6.19 11.16 -3.94
C VAL A 84 -7.20 10.62 -4.95
N LEU A 85 -7.24 9.29 -5.13
CA LEU A 85 -8.13 8.65 -6.10
C LEU A 85 -9.62 8.73 -5.70
N ASN A 86 -9.92 8.99 -4.42
CA ASN A 86 -11.29 9.09 -3.91
C ASN A 86 -11.78 10.55 -3.80
N ASP A 87 -10.90 11.44 -3.34
CA ASP A 87 -11.31 12.72 -2.78
C ASP A 87 -10.84 13.92 -3.62
N TYR A 88 -10.03 13.68 -4.67
CA TYR A 88 -9.47 14.73 -5.51
C TYR A 88 -9.81 14.56 -6.99
N PRO A 89 -10.34 15.60 -7.65
CA PRO A 89 -10.47 15.60 -9.11
C PRO A 89 -9.09 15.74 -9.75
N GLN A 90 -8.61 14.68 -10.42
CA GLN A 90 -7.25 14.64 -10.98
C GLN A 90 -7.10 13.59 -12.09
N GLN A 91 -6.01 13.70 -12.86
CA GLN A 91 -5.61 12.74 -13.91
C GLN A 91 -4.10 12.38 -13.84
N ALA A 92 -3.46 12.68 -12.72
CA ALA A 92 -2.03 12.44 -12.53
C ALA A 92 -1.70 10.97 -12.23
N VAL A 93 -2.63 10.26 -11.59
CA VAL A 93 -2.53 8.85 -11.20
C VAL A 93 -3.88 8.15 -11.35
N THR A 94 -3.84 6.82 -11.41
CA THR A 94 -4.99 5.96 -11.69
C THR A 94 -5.09 4.80 -10.70
N ALA A 95 -6.23 4.09 -10.69
CA ALA A 95 -6.38 2.84 -9.95
C ALA A 95 -5.33 1.78 -10.37
N LYS A 96 -4.88 1.81 -11.64
CA LYS A 96 -3.80 0.94 -12.12
C LYS A 96 -2.48 1.25 -11.43
N ASP A 97 -2.16 2.53 -11.20
CA ASP A 97 -0.94 2.93 -10.50
C ASP A 97 -0.99 2.53 -9.02
N TYR A 98 -2.16 2.67 -8.37
CA TYR A 98 -2.37 2.15 -7.02
C TYR A 98 -2.17 0.64 -6.95
N PHE A 99 -2.84 -0.11 -7.85
CA PHE A 99 -2.77 -1.55 -7.88
C PHE A 99 -1.38 -2.09 -8.18
N GLU A 100 -0.64 -1.46 -9.10
CA GLU A 100 0.74 -1.85 -9.39
C GLU A 100 1.66 -1.57 -8.20
N THR A 101 1.53 -0.40 -7.57
CA THR A 101 2.31 -0.06 -6.35
C THR A 101 2.01 -1.04 -5.20
N LEU A 102 0.74 -1.38 -5.00
CA LEU A 102 0.32 -2.36 -3.99
C LEU A 102 0.87 -3.76 -4.30
N LYS A 103 0.82 -4.20 -5.57
CA LYS A 103 1.43 -5.48 -5.99
C LYS A 103 2.92 -5.53 -5.74
N ILE A 104 3.64 -4.45 -6.04
CA ILE A 104 5.07 -4.34 -5.75
C ILE A 104 5.30 -4.45 -4.24
N TYR A 105 4.48 -3.77 -3.43
CA TYR A 105 4.56 -3.85 -1.98
C TYR A 105 4.29 -5.26 -1.46
N THR A 106 3.23 -5.94 -1.92
CA THR A 106 2.95 -7.36 -1.61
C THR A 106 4.11 -8.26 -1.98
N LYS A 107 4.67 -8.10 -3.19
CA LYS A 107 5.81 -8.89 -3.67
C LYS A 107 7.07 -8.66 -2.84
N SER A 108 7.19 -7.49 -2.21
CA SER A 108 8.32 -7.12 -1.37
C SER A 108 8.32 -7.82 -0.02
N HIS A 109 7.17 -8.31 0.46
CA HIS A 109 7.04 -9.02 1.73
C HIS A 109 7.52 -10.48 1.64
N ARG A 110 8.79 -10.67 1.30
CA ARG A 110 9.40 -11.99 1.16
C ARG A 110 10.88 -11.99 1.50
N LEU A 111 11.38 -13.13 1.96
CA LEU A 111 12.80 -13.39 2.16
C LEU A 111 13.19 -14.59 1.31
N LYS A 112 14.29 -14.47 0.56
CA LYS A 112 14.94 -15.62 -0.08
C LYS A 112 15.95 -16.21 0.91
N CYS A 113 15.68 -17.42 1.37
CA CYS A 113 16.55 -18.18 2.26
C CYS A 113 17.82 -18.66 1.52
N GLU A 114 18.82 -19.13 2.27
CA GLU A 114 20.10 -19.60 1.72
C GLU A 114 19.95 -20.82 0.80
N ASP A 115 18.98 -21.70 1.09
CA ASP A 115 18.61 -22.84 0.25
C ASP A 115 17.81 -22.46 -1.02
N GLY A 116 17.53 -21.17 -1.21
CA GLY A 116 16.79 -20.63 -2.33
C GLY A 116 15.27 -20.59 -2.14
N THR A 117 14.73 -21.12 -1.04
CA THR A 117 13.30 -21.02 -0.72
C THR A 117 12.88 -19.57 -0.49
N ILE A 118 11.63 -19.26 -0.81
CA ILE A 118 11.05 -17.93 -0.60
C ILE A 118 9.94 -18.05 0.43
N VAL A 119 10.05 -17.31 1.52
CA VAL A 119 9.06 -17.28 2.61
C VAL A 119 8.43 -15.89 2.73
N PRO A 120 7.17 -15.78 3.18
CA PRO A 120 6.62 -14.50 3.62
C PRO A 120 7.52 -13.89 4.69
N TRP A 121 7.87 -12.62 4.53
CA TRP A 121 8.76 -11.94 5.46
C TRP A 121 8.51 -10.45 5.42
N ILE A 122 8.53 -9.81 6.58
CA ILE A 122 8.51 -8.36 6.71
C ILE A 122 9.66 -7.94 7.61
N ASP A 123 10.42 -6.94 7.18
CA ASP A 123 11.58 -6.41 7.87
C ASP A 123 11.63 -4.88 7.74
N GLU A 124 12.72 -4.27 8.19
CA GLU A 124 12.85 -2.82 8.30
C GLU A 124 12.88 -2.11 6.93
N ASN A 125 13.92 -2.34 6.14
CA ASN A 125 14.11 -1.69 4.84
C ASN A 125 14.71 -2.64 3.81
N LEU A 126 14.45 -2.35 2.54
CA LEU A 126 14.87 -3.21 1.45
C LEU A 126 15.48 -2.43 0.29
N ASN A 127 16.35 -3.12 -0.42
CA ASN A 127 16.91 -2.67 -1.66
C ASN A 127 15.79 -2.63 -2.72
N PRO A 128 15.45 -1.45 -3.23
CA PRO A 128 14.29 -1.27 -4.12
C PRO A 128 14.46 -1.97 -5.47
N LEU A 129 15.68 -2.38 -5.84
CA LEU A 129 15.99 -3.04 -7.10
C LEU A 129 16.02 -4.57 -6.97
N THR A 130 16.56 -5.09 -5.85
CA THR A 130 16.79 -6.53 -5.67
C THR A 130 15.79 -7.20 -4.73
N GLY A 131 15.14 -6.44 -3.84
CA GLY A 131 14.26 -6.96 -2.80
C GLY A 131 14.99 -7.51 -1.58
N ASP A 132 16.30 -7.34 -1.50
CA ASP A 132 17.09 -7.76 -0.34
C ASP A 132 16.85 -6.84 0.88
N TRP A 133 16.65 -7.43 2.06
CA TRP A 133 16.43 -6.69 3.30
C TRP A 133 17.75 -6.12 3.81
N ILE A 134 18.02 -4.84 3.51
CA ILE A 134 19.31 -4.19 3.74
C ILE A 134 19.69 -4.24 5.20
N SER A 135 18.77 -3.88 6.11
CA SER A 135 19.06 -3.90 7.56
C SER A 135 19.47 -5.29 8.01
N ARG A 136 18.74 -6.32 7.59
CA ARG A 136 19.04 -7.71 7.90
C ARG A 136 20.42 -8.13 7.40
N THR A 137 20.72 -7.87 6.13
CA THR A 137 22.03 -8.17 5.52
C THR A 137 23.17 -7.42 6.21
N ARG A 138 22.95 -6.15 6.57
CA ARG A 138 23.92 -5.32 7.30
C ARG A 138 24.18 -5.83 8.72
N LEU A 139 23.14 -6.26 9.42
CA LEU A 139 23.21 -6.73 10.81
C LEU A 139 23.88 -8.11 10.92
N LYS A 140 23.69 -8.99 9.92
CA LYS A 140 24.35 -10.30 9.85
C LYS A 140 25.88 -10.22 9.94
N SER A 141 26.46 -9.12 9.46
CA SER A 141 27.91 -8.88 9.42
C SER A 141 28.38 -7.75 10.34
N TRP A 142 27.60 -7.37 11.36
CA TRP A 142 27.84 -6.17 12.15
C TRP A 142 29.11 -6.23 13.02
N LYS A 143 29.12 -7.09 14.05
CA LYS A 143 30.21 -7.18 15.03
C LYS A 143 31.04 -8.43 14.75
N ASN A 144 32.31 -8.24 14.41
CA ASN A 144 33.23 -9.33 14.03
C ASN A 144 32.68 -10.22 12.90
N GLY A 145 31.93 -9.63 11.95
CA GLY A 145 31.30 -10.40 10.86
C GLY A 145 30.09 -11.24 11.30
N THR A 146 29.52 -10.96 12.46
CA THR A 146 28.36 -11.66 13.03
C THR A 146 27.30 -10.69 13.55
N TRP A 147 26.14 -11.23 13.92
CA TRP A 147 25.07 -10.49 14.58
C TRP A 147 25.51 -9.90 15.92
N ASP A 148 25.09 -8.67 16.20
CA ASP A 148 25.32 -8.03 17.50
C ASP A 148 24.07 -8.13 18.39
N ALA A 149 24.20 -8.79 19.54
CA ALA A 149 23.13 -8.89 20.53
C ALA A 149 22.67 -7.50 21.04
N GLY A 150 23.57 -6.52 21.08
CA GLY A 150 23.24 -5.13 21.46
C GLY A 150 22.37 -4.41 20.42
N LYS A 151 22.25 -4.96 19.21
CA LYS A 151 21.37 -4.47 18.13
C LYS A 151 20.17 -5.39 17.88
N GLY A 152 19.86 -6.31 18.81
CA GLY A 152 18.74 -7.24 18.71
C GLY A 152 19.09 -8.60 18.07
N GLY A 153 20.33 -8.82 17.68
CA GLY A 153 20.79 -10.12 17.17
C GLY A 153 20.06 -10.58 15.91
N VAL A 154 19.99 -11.91 15.72
CA VAL A 154 19.43 -12.55 14.52
C VAL A 154 17.93 -12.30 14.30
N GLU A 155 17.20 -12.04 15.38
CA GLU A 155 15.75 -11.78 15.34
C GLU A 155 15.42 -10.30 15.07
N ARG A 156 16.42 -9.40 15.04
CA ARG A 156 16.17 -7.99 14.71
C ARG A 156 15.49 -7.87 13.35
N GLY A 157 14.38 -7.13 13.35
CA GLY A 157 13.59 -6.81 12.16
C GLY A 157 12.64 -7.91 11.71
N LYS A 158 12.70 -9.13 12.26
CA LYS A 158 11.70 -10.15 11.95
C LYS A 158 10.31 -9.73 12.44
N ASP A 159 9.30 -9.91 11.59
CA ASP A 159 7.90 -9.58 11.88
C ASP A 159 7.70 -8.09 12.26
N TYR A 160 8.48 -7.20 11.63
CA TYR A 160 8.54 -5.78 12.00
C TYR A 160 7.20 -5.06 11.83
N ASN A 161 6.60 -4.66 12.95
CA ASN A 161 5.34 -3.94 12.97
C ASN A 161 5.55 -2.42 12.89
N HIS A 162 5.88 -1.93 11.71
CA HIS A 162 6.09 -0.50 11.42
C HIS A 162 5.43 -0.08 10.10
N SER A 163 4.38 -0.77 9.67
CA SER A 163 3.64 -0.41 8.46
C SER A 163 2.26 -1.04 8.48
N THR A 164 1.37 -0.54 7.62
CA THR A 164 0.09 -1.20 7.34
C THR A 164 0.19 -2.06 6.08
N TYR A 165 -0.69 -3.05 6.00
CA TYR A 165 -0.94 -3.83 4.78
C TYR A 165 -2.43 -4.15 4.63
N CYS A 166 -3.02 -4.81 5.63
CA CYS A 166 -4.44 -5.19 5.60
C CYS A 166 -5.36 -3.97 5.46
N ASP A 167 -5.03 -2.85 6.10
CA ASP A 167 -5.76 -1.59 5.92
C ASP A 167 -5.80 -1.16 4.44
N LEU A 168 -4.69 -1.28 3.70
CA LEU A 168 -4.62 -0.93 2.28
C LEU A 168 -5.45 -1.87 1.40
N ILE A 169 -5.57 -3.14 1.81
CA ILE A 169 -6.48 -4.09 1.18
C ILE A 169 -7.94 -3.69 1.42
N ILE A 170 -8.29 -3.40 2.67
CA ILE A 170 -9.67 -3.11 3.08
C ILE A 170 -10.13 -1.76 2.54
N THR A 171 -9.35 -0.70 2.77
CA THR A 171 -9.78 0.69 2.55
C THR A 171 -9.39 1.25 1.19
N GLY A 172 -8.42 0.62 0.51
CA GLY A 172 -7.97 0.99 -0.83
C GLY A 172 -8.42 -0.02 -1.88
N LEU A 173 -7.89 -1.25 -1.84
CA LEU A 173 -8.10 -2.23 -2.91
C LEU A 173 -9.57 -2.66 -3.02
N VAL A 174 -10.15 -3.16 -1.92
CA VAL A 174 -11.58 -3.45 -1.79
C VAL A 174 -12.37 -2.16 -1.67
N GLY A 175 -11.78 -1.15 -1.02
CA GLY A 175 -12.24 0.22 -1.10
C GLY A 175 -13.33 0.60 -0.10
N LEU A 176 -13.47 -0.09 1.03
CA LEU A 176 -14.34 0.39 2.11
C LEU A 176 -13.83 1.76 2.57
N ARG A 177 -14.66 2.80 2.50
CA ARG A 177 -14.31 4.14 2.94
C ARG A 177 -15.01 4.41 4.28
N PRO A 178 -14.28 4.34 5.41
CA PRO A 178 -14.89 4.61 6.71
C PRO A 178 -15.45 6.02 6.79
N ARG A 179 -16.63 6.16 7.37
CA ARG A 179 -17.35 7.43 7.53
C ARG A 179 -17.86 7.54 8.97
N VAL A 180 -18.21 8.76 9.37
CA VAL A 180 -18.80 9.03 10.70
C VAL A 180 -20.32 8.84 10.73
N ASP A 181 -20.97 8.83 9.57
CA ASP A 181 -22.43 8.70 9.43
C ASP A 181 -22.87 7.25 9.18
N ASP A 182 -24.18 7.04 9.07
CA ASP A 182 -24.79 5.73 8.82
C ASP A 182 -24.77 5.35 7.33
N THR A 183 -23.71 5.72 6.59
CA THR A 183 -23.51 5.33 5.19
C THR A 183 -22.33 4.37 5.06
N VAL A 184 -22.54 3.27 4.35
CA VAL A 184 -21.45 2.45 3.83
C VAL A 184 -21.08 2.99 2.45
N GLU A 185 -19.84 3.45 2.32
CA GLU A 185 -19.25 3.86 1.05
C GLU A 185 -18.16 2.86 0.67
N VAL A 186 -18.26 2.33 -0.54
CA VAL A 186 -17.25 1.44 -1.13
C VAL A 186 -16.81 2.05 -2.45
N ASN A 187 -15.52 2.11 -2.72
CA ASN A 187 -14.96 2.50 -4.01
C ASN A 187 -13.68 1.70 -4.29
N PRO A 188 -13.81 0.49 -4.88
CA PRO A 188 -12.67 -0.39 -5.09
C PRO A 188 -11.63 0.25 -6.03
N LEU A 189 -10.35 0.16 -5.66
CA LEU A 189 -9.23 0.59 -6.51
C LEU A 189 -8.60 -0.57 -7.28
N LEU A 190 -9.32 -1.68 -7.41
CA LEU A 190 -8.99 -2.76 -8.34
C LEU A 190 -9.30 -2.29 -9.78
N PRO A 191 -8.33 -2.32 -10.71
CA PRO A 191 -8.61 -1.97 -12.10
C PRO A 191 -9.60 -2.95 -12.74
N PRO A 192 -10.42 -2.49 -13.70
CA PRO A 192 -11.36 -3.36 -14.39
C PRO A 192 -10.65 -4.54 -15.07
N ASP A 193 -11.36 -5.66 -15.19
CA ASP A 193 -10.92 -6.89 -15.87
C ASP A 193 -9.64 -7.55 -15.31
N VAL A 194 -9.20 -7.14 -14.12
CA VAL A 194 -8.06 -7.80 -13.43
C VAL A 194 -8.49 -9.06 -12.71
N TRP A 195 -9.58 -9.01 -11.94
CA TRP A 195 -10.14 -10.17 -11.23
C TRP A 195 -11.61 -10.36 -11.60
N ASP A 196 -11.97 -11.62 -11.83
CA ASP A 196 -13.36 -12.01 -12.04
C ASP A 196 -14.18 -11.94 -10.75
N TRP A 197 -13.52 -12.06 -9.58
CA TRP A 197 -14.18 -12.03 -8.29
C TRP A 197 -13.22 -11.69 -7.13
N PHE A 198 -13.76 -11.11 -6.06
CA PHE A 198 -13.14 -11.03 -4.73
C PHE A 198 -14.24 -10.97 -3.66
N CYS A 199 -13.88 -11.25 -2.41
CA CYS A 199 -14.78 -11.07 -1.26
C CYS A 199 -13.96 -10.65 -0.05
N LEU A 200 -14.37 -9.56 0.59
CA LEU A 200 -13.97 -9.17 1.93
C LEU A 200 -15.17 -9.40 2.83
N ASP A 201 -15.04 -10.31 3.79
CA ASP A 201 -16.14 -10.76 4.63
C ASP A 201 -15.83 -10.59 6.12
N GLY A 202 -16.88 -10.50 6.94
CA GLY A 202 -16.77 -10.42 8.39
C GLY A 202 -16.16 -9.11 8.93
N VAL A 203 -16.26 -8.01 8.17
CA VAL A 203 -15.71 -6.72 8.63
C VAL A 203 -16.66 -6.08 9.62
N MET A 204 -16.26 -5.96 10.89
CA MET A 204 -17.04 -5.24 11.89
C MET A 204 -16.97 -3.74 11.64
N TYR A 205 -18.10 -3.15 11.23
CA TYR A 205 -18.23 -1.73 10.92
C TYR A 205 -19.51 -1.18 11.57
N HIS A 206 -19.35 -0.23 12.49
CA HIS A 206 -20.45 0.42 13.21
C HIS A 206 -21.43 -0.60 13.86
N GLY A 207 -20.88 -1.67 14.45
CA GLY A 207 -21.66 -2.71 15.15
C GLY A 207 -22.29 -3.77 14.23
N ARG A 208 -22.09 -3.68 12.91
CA ARG A 208 -22.62 -4.62 11.91
C ARG A 208 -21.48 -5.39 11.24
N ALA A 209 -21.73 -6.64 10.84
CA ALA A 209 -20.78 -7.42 10.06
C ALA A 209 -21.01 -7.15 8.57
N LEU A 210 -20.04 -6.52 7.90
CA LEU A 210 -20.10 -6.24 6.48
C LEU A 210 -19.45 -7.34 5.64
N THR A 211 -20.08 -7.61 4.50
CA THR A 211 -19.49 -8.35 3.38
C THR A 211 -19.46 -7.44 2.15
N ILE A 212 -18.30 -7.31 1.51
CA ILE A 212 -18.12 -6.59 0.24
C ILE A 212 -17.58 -7.60 -0.76
N LEU A 213 -18.34 -7.88 -1.81
CA LEU A 213 -17.95 -8.86 -2.83
C LEU A 213 -18.12 -8.30 -4.24
N TRP A 214 -17.22 -8.71 -5.12
CA TRP A 214 -17.32 -8.54 -6.56
C TRP A 214 -17.43 -9.92 -7.19
N ASP A 215 -18.40 -10.12 -8.07
CA ASP A 215 -18.52 -11.33 -8.89
C ASP A 215 -19.00 -10.97 -10.28
N LYS A 216 -18.09 -11.01 -11.26
CA LYS A 216 -18.35 -10.65 -12.66
C LYS A 216 -19.47 -11.51 -13.28
N THR A 217 -19.60 -12.76 -12.85
CA THR A 217 -20.55 -13.74 -13.44
C THR A 217 -21.75 -14.05 -12.56
N GLY A 218 -21.63 -13.81 -11.25
CA GLY A 218 -22.59 -14.18 -10.22
C GLY A 218 -22.48 -15.64 -9.74
N ASN A 219 -21.58 -16.42 -10.33
CA ASN A 219 -21.47 -17.87 -10.10
C ASN A 219 -20.53 -18.22 -8.95
N LYS A 220 -19.59 -17.35 -8.56
CA LYS A 220 -18.58 -17.65 -7.54
C LYS A 220 -19.20 -17.72 -6.15
N TYR A 221 -20.09 -16.79 -5.83
CA TYR A 221 -20.73 -16.70 -4.51
C TYR A 221 -22.23 -16.98 -4.51
N GLY A 222 -22.85 -17.12 -5.69
CA GLY A 222 -24.29 -17.36 -5.80
C GLY A 222 -25.15 -16.21 -5.27
N LYS A 223 -24.60 -14.98 -5.25
CA LYS A 223 -25.30 -13.76 -4.81
C LYS A 223 -25.74 -12.86 -5.97
N GLY A 224 -25.53 -13.30 -7.21
CA GLY A 224 -25.78 -12.51 -8.42
C GLY A 224 -24.56 -11.72 -8.86
N LYS A 225 -24.62 -11.17 -10.09
CA LYS A 225 -23.53 -10.42 -10.72
C LYS A 225 -23.26 -9.09 -10.01
N GLY A 226 -22.04 -8.59 -10.15
CA GLY A 226 -21.66 -7.22 -9.81
C GLY A 226 -20.98 -7.07 -8.44
N LEU A 227 -20.81 -5.81 -8.03
CA LEU A 227 -20.35 -5.40 -6.71
C LEU A 227 -21.55 -5.40 -5.76
N ARG A 228 -21.42 -6.08 -4.62
CA ARG A 228 -22.49 -6.20 -3.62
C ARG A 228 -21.95 -5.90 -2.22
N VAL A 229 -22.79 -5.25 -1.44
CA VAL A 229 -22.53 -4.95 -0.02
C VAL A 229 -23.66 -5.54 0.80
N LEU A 230 -23.30 -6.33 1.80
CA LEU A 230 -24.21 -6.96 2.74
C LEU A 230 -23.89 -6.47 4.16
N ALA A 231 -24.91 -6.31 4.99
CA ALA A 231 -24.80 -6.15 6.44
C ALA A 231 -25.53 -7.30 7.13
N ASP A 232 -24.84 -8.01 8.02
CA ASP A 232 -25.33 -9.20 8.73
C ASP A 232 -25.96 -10.22 7.76
N GLY A 233 -25.33 -10.42 6.61
CA GLY A 233 -25.77 -11.35 5.56
C GLY A 233 -26.96 -10.87 4.72
N LYS A 234 -27.50 -9.67 4.95
CA LYS A 234 -28.56 -9.06 4.14
C LYS A 234 -27.98 -8.04 3.17
N GLU A 235 -28.35 -8.14 1.89
CA GLU A 235 -27.92 -7.16 0.88
C GLU A 235 -28.48 -5.77 1.19
N ILE A 236 -27.57 -4.79 1.18
CA ILE A 236 -27.89 -3.37 1.38
C ILE A 236 -27.53 -2.53 0.16
N GLY A 237 -26.68 -3.00 -0.75
CA GLY A 237 -26.34 -2.29 -1.98
C GLY A 237 -25.79 -3.19 -3.08
N VAL A 238 -26.06 -2.82 -4.33
CA VAL A 238 -25.59 -3.52 -5.53
C VAL A 238 -25.20 -2.50 -6.61
N SER A 239 -24.16 -2.85 -7.39
CA SER A 239 -23.77 -2.19 -8.64
C SER A 239 -23.40 -3.25 -9.66
N GLU A 240 -23.85 -3.10 -10.91
CA GLU A 240 -23.46 -4.01 -12.00
C GLU A 240 -21.97 -3.88 -12.36
N GLU A 241 -21.42 -2.68 -12.16
CA GLU A 241 -20.03 -2.34 -12.43
C GLU A 241 -19.20 -2.22 -11.16
N LEU A 242 -17.90 -2.49 -11.29
CA LEU A 242 -16.93 -2.28 -10.23
C LEU A 242 -16.60 -0.78 -10.13
N GLY A 243 -17.14 -0.13 -9.11
CA GLY A 243 -16.96 1.31 -8.91
C GLY A 243 -17.57 1.79 -7.60
N ARG A 244 -17.67 3.11 -7.45
CA ARG A 244 -18.20 3.74 -6.24
C ARG A 244 -19.66 3.36 -6.00
N LEU A 245 -19.94 2.81 -4.82
CA LEU A 245 -21.27 2.45 -4.33
C LEU A 245 -21.48 3.05 -2.93
N LYS A 246 -22.64 3.67 -2.73
CA LYS A 246 -23.08 4.19 -1.43
C LYS A 246 -24.41 3.56 -1.08
N THR A 247 -24.55 3.14 0.17
CA THR A 247 -25.81 2.64 0.71
C THR A 247 -25.94 2.97 2.19
N ALA A 248 -27.19 3.05 2.68
CA ALA A 248 -27.46 3.25 4.10
C ALA A 248 -27.11 1.98 4.89
N LEU A 249 -26.46 2.16 6.04
CA LEU A 249 -26.25 1.11 7.01
C LEU A 249 -27.50 0.96 7.89
N PRO A 250 -28.16 -0.21 7.93
CA PRO A 250 -29.28 -0.44 8.83
C PRO A 250 -28.82 -0.37 10.29
N ARG A 251 -29.59 0.34 11.12
CA ARG A 251 -29.35 0.42 12.56
C ARG A 251 -29.70 -0.84 13.31
#